data_AF-A0A954P6B5-F1
#
_entry.id   AF-A0A954P6B5-F1
#
_cell.length_a   1.000
_cell.length_b   1.000
_cell.length_c   1.000
_cell.angle_alpha   90.00
_cell.angle_beta   90.00
_cell.angle_gamma   90.00
#
_symmetry.space_group_name_H-M   'P 1'
#
loop_
_entity.id
_entity.type
_entity.pdbx_description
1 polymer ?
#
loop_
_entity_poly.entity_id
_entity_poly.type
_entity_poly.pdbx_seq_one_letter_code
_entity_poly.pdbx_strand_id
1 'polypeptide(L)'
;GQWLATTGMGTLPLAVGVMSVQRRAVPRERGLLGISISDAENGAQVTKVHAESGADQAGLKEGDVITSVAGKIVDTGSALANTIRQFSPGDRLELLVMRGTKKLTIRATLSAPFGPLMSRGQVQNLMGGKLSTRRGGFPLAFQHDTVLAPEQCGGPVVNLDGRVVGINLARSGRVESYALPADIALKLIAELKSSSVEKLTATSSATPLPVAAE
;
A
#
# COMPACT_ATOMS: atom_id res chain seq x y z
N GLY A 1 -15.71 15.98 18.79
CA GLY A 1 -14.48 15.31 18.31
C GLY A 1 -13.46 15.29 19.43
N GLN A 2 -12.56 14.31 19.45
CA GLN A 2 -11.42 14.34 20.38
C GLN A 2 -10.27 15.08 19.70
N TRP A 3 -9.71 16.09 20.37
CA TRP A 3 -8.54 16.80 19.88
C TRP A 3 -7.29 15.94 20.01
N LEU A 4 -6.45 16.02 19.00
CA LEU A 4 -5.23 15.26 18.85
C LEU A 4 -4.08 16.19 18.49
N ALA A 5 -2.89 15.87 18.99
CA ALA A 5 -1.66 16.51 18.58
C ALA A 5 -0.63 15.45 18.19
N THR A 6 0.03 15.63 17.04
CA THR A 6 1.21 14.85 16.66
C THR A 6 2.44 15.52 17.24
N THR A 7 3.21 14.78 18.01
CA THR A 7 4.45 15.29 18.63
C THR A 7 5.60 15.26 17.64
N GLY A 8 6.53 16.20 17.77
CA GLY A 8 7.82 16.19 17.07
C GLY A 8 8.98 16.33 18.06
N MET A 9 10.18 16.55 17.53
CA MET A 9 11.37 16.81 18.37
C MET A 9 11.41 18.23 18.95
N GLY A 10 10.53 19.13 18.49
CA GLY A 10 10.44 20.50 18.99
C GLY A 10 9.57 20.64 20.24
N THR A 11 9.49 21.87 20.75
CA THR A 11 8.64 22.24 21.91
C THR A 11 7.16 22.39 21.55
N LEU A 12 6.85 22.49 20.25
CA LEU A 12 5.49 22.58 19.71
C LEU A 12 5.12 21.30 18.96
N PRO A 13 3.82 20.93 18.93
CA PRO A 13 3.36 19.80 18.13
C PRO A 13 3.59 20.06 16.64
N LEU A 14 3.89 19.00 15.89
CA LEU A 14 4.04 19.07 14.43
C LEU A 14 2.71 19.40 13.75
N ALA A 15 1.61 18.86 14.28
CA ALA A 15 0.27 19.11 13.79
C ALA A 15 -0.76 18.92 14.89
N VAL A 16 -1.87 19.66 14.79
CA VAL A 16 -3.04 19.54 15.67
C VAL A 16 -4.26 19.29 14.79
N GLY A 17 -5.19 18.49 15.28
CA GLY A 17 -6.39 18.11 14.55
C GLY A 17 -7.39 17.40 15.46
N VAL A 18 -8.37 16.75 14.86
CA VAL A 18 -9.40 15.99 15.55
C VAL A 18 -9.44 14.55 15.06
N MET A 19 -9.83 13.65 15.95
CA MET A 19 -10.21 12.30 15.56
C MET A 19 -11.54 12.36 14.79
N SER A 20 -11.47 12.17 13.47
CA SER A 20 -12.61 12.27 12.56
C SER A 20 -13.41 10.98 12.50
N VAL A 21 -12.74 9.82 12.53
CA VAL A 21 -13.40 8.50 12.49
C VAL A 21 -12.79 7.60 13.54
N GLN A 22 -13.67 6.92 14.30
CA GLN A 22 -13.27 5.91 15.26
C GLN A 22 -12.62 4.70 14.57
N ARG A 23 -12.14 3.77 15.40
CA ARG A 23 -11.39 2.58 14.99
C ARG A 23 -12.18 1.77 13.96
N ARG A 24 -11.58 1.55 12.79
CA ARG A 24 -12.15 0.73 11.72
C ARG A 24 -11.05 0.04 10.93
N ALA A 25 -11.43 -0.99 10.19
CA ALA A 25 -10.56 -1.55 9.16
C ALA A 25 -10.42 -0.54 8.02
N VAL A 26 -9.18 -0.27 7.62
CA VAL A 26 -8.86 0.51 6.44
C VAL A 26 -8.55 -0.49 5.32
N PRO A 27 -9.40 -0.58 4.28
CA PRO A 27 -9.22 -1.55 3.21
C PRO A 27 -7.87 -1.33 2.50
N ARG A 28 -7.33 -2.40 1.91
CA ARG A 28 -6.12 -2.30 1.09
C ARG A 28 -6.43 -1.51 -0.18
N GLU A 29 -5.47 -0.68 -0.58
CA GLU A 29 -5.47 -0.15 -1.94
C GLU A 29 -5.12 -1.29 -2.90
N ARG A 30 -5.80 -1.31 -4.04
CA ARG A 30 -5.58 -2.32 -5.09
C ARG A 30 -4.43 -1.84 -5.96
N GLY A 31 -3.38 -2.66 -6.05
CA GLY A 31 -2.30 -2.44 -6.99
C GLY A 31 -2.77 -2.60 -8.43
N LEU A 32 -2.14 -1.85 -9.33
CA LEU A 32 -2.35 -1.97 -10.77
C LEU A 32 -1.03 -2.31 -11.44
N LEU A 33 -1.08 -3.20 -12.42
CA LEU A 33 0.06 -3.47 -13.27
C LEU A 33 0.17 -2.44 -14.42
N GLY A 34 -0.96 -1.84 -14.81
CA GLY A 34 -1.05 -0.83 -15.86
C GLY A 34 -1.02 -1.42 -17.27
N ILE A 35 -1.77 -2.50 -17.46
CA ILE A 35 -1.97 -3.18 -18.75
C ILE A 35 -3.46 -3.26 -19.07
N SER A 36 -3.78 -3.23 -20.35
CA SER A 36 -5.05 -3.73 -20.88
C SER A 36 -4.87 -5.20 -21.26
N ILE A 37 -5.86 -6.02 -20.95
CA ILE A 37 -5.80 -7.47 -21.15
C ILE A 37 -7.01 -7.98 -21.93
N SER A 38 -6.81 -9.06 -22.67
CA SER A 38 -7.87 -9.90 -23.26
C SER A 38 -7.65 -11.36 -22.85
N ASP A 39 -8.70 -12.16 -22.90
CA ASP A 39 -8.58 -13.60 -22.70
C ASP A 39 -7.83 -14.23 -23.88
N ALA A 40 -6.96 -15.20 -23.57
CA ALA A 40 -6.22 -15.98 -24.55
C ALA A 40 -6.18 -17.46 -24.14
N GLU A 41 -5.76 -18.33 -25.04
CA GLU A 41 -5.63 -19.76 -24.75
C GLU A 41 -4.55 -19.97 -23.68
N ASN A 42 -4.95 -20.48 -22.50
CA ASN A 42 -4.10 -20.72 -21.33
C ASN A 42 -3.43 -19.46 -20.75
N GLY A 43 -4.10 -18.31 -20.79
CA GLY A 43 -3.54 -17.11 -20.16
C GLY A 43 -4.29 -15.81 -20.42
N ALA A 44 -3.66 -14.73 -19.98
CA ALA A 44 -4.11 -13.38 -20.22
C ALA A 44 -3.17 -12.67 -21.19
N GLN A 45 -3.67 -12.29 -22.36
CA GLN A 45 -2.88 -11.57 -23.35
C GLN A 45 -2.88 -10.07 -23.06
N VAL A 46 -1.70 -9.47 -23.10
CA VAL A 46 -1.49 -8.02 -22.98
C VAL A 46 -1.84 -7.37 -24.31
N THR A 47 -2.90 -6.57 -24.34
CA THR A 47 -3.33 -5.82 -25.53
C THR A 47 -2.72 -4.43 -25.57
N LYS A 48 -2.46 -3.84 -24.41
CA LYS A 48 -1.82 -2.52 -24.30
C LYS A 48 -1.02 -2.40 -23.03
N VAL A 49 0.17 -1.81 -23.12
CA VAL A 49 0.95 -1.39 -21.95
C VAL A 49 0.82 0.13 -21.81
N HIS A 50 0.42 0.60 -20.64
CA HIS A 50 0.33 2.04 -20.39
C HIS A 50 1.69 2.59 -19.98
N ALA A 51 2.08 3.73 -20.53
CA ALA A 51 3.34 4.39 -20.19
C ALA A 51 3.43 4.72 -18.69
N GLU A 52 4.65 4.70 -18.15
CA GLU A 52 4.94 4.99 -16.73
C GLU A 52 4.33 3.99 -15.73
N SER A 53 3.73 2.91 -16.23
CA SER A 53 3.18 1.86 -15.39
C SER A 53 4.23 0.88 -14.86
N GLY A 54 3.85 0.09 -13.86
CA GLY A 54 4.65 -1.02 -13.37
C GLY A 54 5.02 -2.05 -14.44
N ALA A 55 4.14 -2.26 -15.41
CA ALA A 55 4.38 -3.14 -16.55
C ALA A 55 5.40 -2.57 -17.54
N ASP A 56 5.29 -1.28 -17.84
CA ASP A 56 6.20 -0.55 -18.72
C ASP A 56 7.63 -0.56 -18.17
N GLN A 57 7.77 -0.19 -16.89
CA GLN A 57 9.06 -0.23 -16.17
C GLN A 57 9.65 -1.64 -16.07
N ALA A 58 8.79 -2.67 -16.06
CA ALA A 58 9.22 -4.07 -16.05
C ALA A 58 9.54 -4.63 -17.45
N GLY A 59 9.28 -3.88 -18.52
CA GLY A 59 9.54 -4.31 -19.90
C GLY A 59 8.53 -5.31 -20.46
N LEU A 60 7.31 -5.34 -19.94
CA LEU A 60 6.19 -6.03 -20.59
C LEU A 60 5.89 -5.37 -21.93
N LYS A 61 5.44 -6.16 -22.90
CA LYS A 61 5.12 -5.69 -24.25
C LYS A 61 3.74 -6.16 -24.67
N GLU A 62 3.16 -5.45 -25.62
CA GLU A 62 1.93 -5.87 -26.29
C GLU A 62 2.15 -7.23 -26.98
N GLY A 63 1.16 -8.11 -26.87
CA GLY A 63 1.22 -9.49 -27.37
C GLY A 63 1.77 -10.52 -26.37
N ASP A 64 2.30 -10.08 -25.23
CA ASP A 64 2.74 -10.97 -24.15
C ASP A 64 1.54 -11.74 -23.56
N VAL A 65 1.68 -13.05 -23.35
CA VAL A 65 0.65 -13.88 -22.69
C VAL A 65 1.13 -14.25 -21.29
N ILE A 66 0.44 -13.74 -20.27
CA ILE A 66 0.75 -14.02 -18.87
C ILE A 66 0.08 -15.34 -18.47
N THR A 67 0.88 -16.27 -17.97
CA THR A 67 0.47 -17.63 -17.60
C THR A 67 0.53 -17.89 -16.09
N SER A 68 1.33 -17.11 -15.36
CA SER A 68 1.40 -17.18 -13.89
C SER A 68 1.74 -15.82 -13.29
N VAL A 69 1.19 -15.55 -12.11
CA VAL A 69 1.47 -14.38 -11.28
C VAL A 69 1.66 -14.79 -9.84
N ALA A 70 2.79 -14.39 -9.24
CA ALA A 70 3.14 -14.71 -7.86
C ALA A 70 3.04 -16.22 -7.56
N GLY A 71 3.46 -17.06 -8.52
CA GLY A 71 3.42 -18.52 -8.42
C GLY A 71 2.05 -19.15 -8.65
N LYS A 72 0.98 -18.36 -8.87
CA LYS A 72 -0.36 -18.85 -9.19
C LYS A 72 -0.59 -18.85 -10.70
N ILE A 73 -0.97 -20.00 -11.24
CA ILE A 73 -1.36 -20.14 -12.65
C ILE A 73 -2.60 -19.29 -12.91
N VAL A 74 -2.61 -18.58 -14.04
CA VAL A 74 -3.73 -17.73 -14.47
C VAL A 74 -4.13 -18.12 -15.88
N ASP A 75 -5.30 -18.73 -16.02
CA ASP A 75 -5.78 -19.25 -17.31
C ASP A 75 -6.68 -18.26 -18.06
N THR A 76 -7.09 -17.17 -17.41
CA THR A 76 -7.94 -16.11 -17.99
C THR A 76 -7.48 -14.71 -17.56
N GLY A 77 -7.84 -13.70 -18.35
CA GLY A 77 -7.64 -12.30 -18.01
C GLY A 77 -8.35 -11.90 -16.71
N SER A 78 -9.53 -12.46 -16.47
CA SER A 78 -10.26 -12.24 -15.21
C SER A 78 -9.51 -12.83 -14.00
N ALA A 79 -8.95 -14.03 -14.13
CA ALA A 79 -8.14 -14.65 -13.06
C ALA A 79 -6.88 -13.83 -12.76
N LEU A 80 -6.20 -13.33 -13.79
CA LEU A 80 -5.07 -12.42 -13.67
C LEU A 80 -5.46 -11.15 -12.90
N ALA A 81 -6.51 -10.45 -13.35
CA ALA A 81 -6.96 -9.20 -12.74
C ALA A 81 -7.36 -9.39 -11.28
N ASN A 82 -8.05 -10.49 -10.96
CA ASN A 82 -8.45 -10.80 -9.58
C ASN A 82 -7.25 -11.15 -8.68
N THR A 83 -6.23 -11.80 -9.23
CA THR A 83 -5.00 -12.11 -8.49
C THR A 83 -4.21 -10.84 -8.19
N ILE A 84 -4.01 -9.97 -9.18
CA ILE A 84 -3.30 -8.70 -8.99
C ILE A 84 -4.00 -7.80 -7.95
N ARG A 85 -5.34 -7.77 -7.94
CA ARG A 85 -6.13 -6.97 -6.98
C ARG A 85 -5.95 -7.38 -5.51
N GLN A 86 -5.38 -8.56 -5.23
CA GLN A 86 -5.06 -9.00 -3.85
C GLN A 86 -3.82 -8.30 -3.28
N PHE A 87 -3.00 -7.73 -4.16
CA PHE A 87 -1.75 -7.07 -3.81
C PHE A 87 -1.91 -5.54 -3.80
N SER A 88 -1.00 -4.88 -3.12
CA SER A 88 -1.02 -3.43 -2.92
C SER A 88 -0.02 -2.72 -3.84
N PRO A 89 -0.22 -1.42 -4.12
CA PRO A 89 0.79 -0.61 -4.77
C PRO A 89 2.14 -0.73 -4.05
N GLY A 90 3.23 -0.87 -4.81
CA GLY A 90 4.58 -1.11 -4.31
C GLY A 90 4.95 -2.59 -4.14
N ASP A 91 3.99 -3.51 -4.14
CA ASP A 91 4.29 -4.95 -4.11
C ASP A 91 4.98 -5.37 -5.41
N ARG A 92 6.05 -6.16 -5.28
CA ARG A 92 6.79 -6.71 -6.42
C ARG A 92 6.31 -8.12 -6.72
N LEU A 93 5.76 -8.33 -7.91
CA LEU A 93 5.23 -9.61 -8.36
C LEU A 93 6.14 -10.21 -9.43
N GLU A 94 6.28 -11.54 -9.36
CA GLU A 94 6.91 -12.32 -10.42
C GLU A 94 5.85 -12.83 -11.39
N LEU A 95 6.06 -12.59 -12.68
CA LEU A 95 5.16 -12.91 -13.78
C LEU A 95 5.85 -13.90 -14.71
N LEU A 96 5.19 -15.01 -15.02
CA LEU A 96 5.61 -15.90 -16.11
C LEU A 96 4.86 -15.50 -17.39
N VAL A 97 5.62 -15.13 -18.40
CA VAL A 97 5.13 -14.55 -19.64
C VAL A 97 5.63 -15.36 -20.83
N MET A 98 4.73 -15.64 -21.76
CA MET A 98 5.03 -16.18 -23.08
C MET A 98 5.10 -15.03 -24.08
N ARG A 99 6.28 -14.83 -24.67
CA ARG A 99 6.50 -13.85 -25.75
C ARG A 99 6.81 -14.62 -27.03
N GLY A 100 5.80 -14.81 -27.87
CA GLY A 100 5.86 -15.76 -28.98
C GLY A 100 6.06 -17.19 -28.43
N THR A 101 7.19 -17.81 -28.73
CA THR A 101 7.53 -19.16 -28.26
C THR A 101 8.42 -19.18 -27.01
N LYS A 102 8.90 -18.02 -26.54
CA LYS A 102 9.84 -17.93 -25.42
C LYS A 102 9.13 -17.71 -24.08
N LYS A 103 9.49 -18.51 -23.09
CA LYS A 103 9.13 -18.29 -21.68
C LYS A 103 10.07 -17.27 -21.06
N LEU A 104 9.51 -16.23 -20.45
CA LEU A 104 10.22 -15.16 -19.76
C LEU A 104 9.66 -15.02 -18.35
N THR A 105 10.55 -14.79 -17.39
CA THR A 105 10.17 -14.42 -16.02
C THR A 105 10.43 -12.93 -15.84
N ILE A 106 9.38 -12.16 -15.63
CA ILE A 106 9.46 -10.70 -15.48
C ILE A 106 9.01 -10.32 -14.07
N ARG A 107 9.78 -9.46 -13.41
CA ARG A 107 9.44 -8.91 -12.10
C ARG A 107 8.90 -7.50 -12.25
N ALA A 108 7.63 -7.31 -11.95
CA ALA A 108 6.96 -6.02 -12.05
C ALA A 108 6.55 -5.51 -10.66
N THR A 109 6.70 -4.21 -10.44
CA THR A 109 6.22 -3.55 -9.23
C THR A 109 4.86 -2.93 -9.51
N LEU A 110 3.87 -3.21 -8.67
CA LEU A 110 2.53 -2.64 -8.86
C LEU A 110 2.54 -1.13 -8.61
N SER A 111 1.86 -0.38 -9.47
CA SER A 111 1.66 1.06 -9.29
C SER A 111 0.32 1.36 -8.60
N ALA A 112 0.25 2.54 -7.98
CA ALA A 112 -1.02 3.13 -7.61
C ALA A 112 -1.76 3.58 -8.89
N PRO A 113 -3.08 3.80 -8.84
CA PRO A 113 -3.83 4.40 -9.96
C PRO A 113 -3.15 5.65 -10.49
N PHE A 114 -2.96 5.71 -11.80
CA PHE A 114 -2.20 6.75 -12.50
C PHE A 114 -2.99 7.29 -13.70
N GLY A 115 -2.68 8.53 -14.11
CA GLY A 115 -3.26 9.21 -15.25
C GLY A 115 -4.79 9.05 -15.36
N PRO A 116 -5.33 8.54 -16.49
CA PRO A 116 -6.77 8.42 -16.72
C PRO A 116 -7.47 7.38 -15.83
N LEU A 117 -6.72 6.53 -15.11
CA LEU A 117 -7.26 5.56 -14.18
C LEU A 117 -7.52 6.16 -12.77
N MET A 118 -7.08 7.39 -12.53
CA MET A 118 -7.39 8.09 -11.28
C MET A 118 -8.80 8.67 -11.30
N SER A 119 -9.54 8.45 -10.22
CA SER A 119 -10.79 9.18 -9.95
C SER A 119 -10.53 10.63 -9.57
N ARG A 120 -11.54 11.49 -9.76
CA ARG A 120 -11.48 12.91 -9.33
C ARG A 120 -11.11 13.06 -7.85
N GLY A 121 -11.62 12.17 -6.98
CA GLY A 121 -11.30 12.18 -5.56
C GLY A 121 -9.84 11.83 -5.27
N GLN A 122 -9.25 10.90 -6.03
CA GLN A 122 -7.83 10.57 -5.91
C GLN A 122 -6.94 11.74 -6.35
N VAL A 123 -7.29 12.41 -7.45
CA VAL A 123 -6.58 13.60 -7.92
C VAL A 123 -6.65 14.71 -6.85
N GLN A 124 -7.82 14.96 -6.28
CA GLN A 124 -7.98 15.95 -5.20
C GLN A 124 -7.18 15.61 -3.94
N ASN A 125 -7.02 14.33 -3.61
CA ASN A 125 -6.25 13.91 -2.45
C ASN A 125 -4.74 14.14 -2.61
N LEU A 126 -4.23 14.16 -3.85
CA LEU A 126 -2.84 14.49 -4.16
C LEU A 126 -2.56 16.01 -4.04
N MET A 127 -3.61 16.84 -4.03
CA MET A 127 -3.50 18.27 -3.82
C MET A 127 -3.32 18.53 -2.32
N GLY A 128 -2.14 18.96 -1.89
CA GLY A 128 -1.86 19.25 -0.47
C GLY A 128 -0.59 18.60 0.08
N GLY A 129 0.15 17.87 -0.76
CA GLY A 129 1.45 17.33 -0.44
C GLY A 129 1.56 15.85 -0.80
N LYS A 130 2.76 15.31 -0.58
CA LYS A 130 3.04 13.89 -0.82
C LYS A 130 2.21 13.02 0.12
N LEU A 131 1.61 11.96 -0.43
CA LEU A 131 0.90 10.95 0.35
C LEU A 131 1.84 9.79 0.69
N SER A 132 1.53 9.01 1.73
CA SER A 132 2.32 7.84 2.09
C SER A 132 2.24 6.77 0.99
N THR A 133 3.26 5.93 0.84
CA THR A 133 3.23 4.82 -0.13
C THR A 133 2.17 3.79 0.24
N ARG A 134 2.12 3.40 1.52
CA ARG A 134 1.12 2.47 2.07
C ARG A 134 0.05 3.25 2.81
N ARG A 135 -1.16 3.32 2.25
CA ARG A 135 -2.27 4.14 2.78
C ARG A 135 -3.46 3.32 3.28
N GLY A 136 -3.38 2.00 3.17
CA GLY A 136 -4.46 1.11 3.60
C GLY A 136 -3.94 -0.26 3.95
N GLY A 137 -4.87 -1.19 4.19
CA GLY A 137 -4.55 -2.51 4.71
C GLY A 137 -4.21 -2.49 6.19
N PHE A 138 -4.86 -1.59 6.93
CA PHE A 138 -4.75 -1.55 8.38
C PHE A 138 -5.97 -2.27 8.96
N PRO A 139 -5.81 -3.42 9.63
CA PRO A 139 -6.95 -4.15 10.20
C PRO A 139 -7.72 -3.32 11.22
N LEU A 140 -7.01 -2.46 11.95
CA LEU A 140 -7.61 -1.51 12.87
C LEU A 140 -6.78 -0.21 12.91
N ALA A 141 -7.37 0.89 12.46
CA ALA A 141 -6.82 2.23 12.60
C ALA A 141 -7.95 3.22 12.89
N PHE A 142 -7.63 4.31 13.59
CA PHE A 142 -8.52 5.46 13.63
C PHE A 142 -8.03 6.54 12.66
N GLN A 143 -8.94 7.42 12.27
CA GLN A 143 -8.67 8.48 11.32
C GLN A 143 -8.67 9.83 12.02
N HIS A 144 -7.72 10.68 11.63
CA HIS A 144 -7.65 12.07 12.05
C HIS A 144 -7.30 12.96 10.85
N ASP A 145 -7.55 14.25 11.00
CA ASP A 145 -7.40 15.25 9.94
C ASP A 145 -6.09 16.05 10.03
N THR A 146 -5.17 15.65 10.92
CA THR A 146 -3.87 16.33 11.02
C THR A 146 -3.10 16.20 9.72
N VAL A 147 -2.58 17.32 9.22
CA VAL A 147 -1.76 17.36 8.01
C VAL A 147 -0.34 16.94 8.35
N LEU A 148 0.01 15.69 8.04
CA LEU A 148 1.34 15.13 8.26
C LEU A 148 2.01 14.87 6.92
N ALA A 149 3.33 15.08 6.83
CA ALA A 149 4.12 14.53 5.75
C ALA A 149 4.32 13.01 5.97
N PRO A 150 4.50 12.21 4.90
CA PRO A 150 4.80 10.79 5.03
C PRO A 150 6.01 10.51 5.94
N GLU A 151 7.01 11.39 5.89
CA GLU A 151 8.25 11.31 6.67
C GLU A 151 8.04 11.65 8.17
N GLN A 152 6.89 12.23 8.52
CA GLN A 152 6.50 12.54 9.90
C GLN A 152 5.60 11.45 10.51
N CYS A 153 5.23 10.43 9.74
CA CYS A 153 4.53 9.26 10.27
C CYS A 153 5.48 8.39 11.11
N GLY A 154 4.93 7.64 12.07
CA GLY A 154 5.68 6.83 13.03
C GLY A 154 5.79 7.45 14.43
N GLY A 155 5.60 8.76 14.55
CA GLY A 155 5.52 9.45 15.85
C GLY A 155 4.21 9.19 16.60
N PRO A 156 4.18 9.42 17.93
CA PRO A 156 2.97 9.25 18.71
C PRO A 156 1.98 10.40 18.47
N VAL A 157 0.70 10.06 18.63
CA VAL A 157 -0.42 11.00 18.65
C VAL A 157 -0.94 11.05 20.08
N VAL A 158 -1.07 12.27 20.62
CA VAL A 158 -1.52 12.51 21.99
C VAL A 158 -2.85 13.23 22.04
N ASN A 159 -3.60 13.03 23.12
CA ASN A 159 -4.78 13.85 23.44
C ASN A 159 -4.39 15.12 24.22
N LEU A 160 -5.38 15.93 24.61
CA LEU A 160 -5.16 17.16 25.38
C LEU A 160 -4.61 16.93 26.80
N ASP A 161 -4.76 15.72 27.35
CA ASP A 161 -4.19 15.34 28.64
C ASP A 161 -2.73 14.88 28.53
N GLY A 162 -2.13 14.96 27.33
CA GLY A 162 -0.78 14.48 27.05
C GLY A 162 -0.64 12.96 26.98
N ARG A 163 -1.76 12.21 26.96
CA ARG A 163 -1.74 10.75 26.86
C ARG A 163 -1.60 10.32 25.41
N VAL A 164 -0.71 9.37 25.15
CA VAL A 164 -0.57 8.74 23.83
C VAL A 164 -1.82 7.90 23.55
N VAL A 165 -2.52 8.23 22.47
CA VAL A 165 -3.71 7.52 22.00
C VAL A 165 -3.43 6.65 20.77
N GLY A 166 -2.31 6.88 20.09
CA GLY A 166 -1.88 6.05 18.98
C GLY A 166 -0.53 6.42 18.39
N ILE A 167 -0.19 5.76 17.29
CA ILE A 167 1.02 5.98 16.50
C ILE A 167 0.61 6.31 15.07
N ASN A 168 1.12 7.42 14.51
CA ASN A 168 0.83 7.80 13.13
C ASN A 168 1.31 6.73 12.15
N LEU A 169 0.43 6.28 11.27
CA LEU A 169 0.72 5.23 10.28
C LEU A 169 0.96 5.79 8.89
N ALA A 170 0.03 6.59 8.39
CA ALA A 170 0.05 7.03 7.00
C ALA A 170 -0.78 8.29 6.80
N ARG A 171 -0.30 9.17 5.93
CA ARG A 171 -1.10 10.21 5.30
C ARG A 171 -1.78 9.62 4.06
N SER A 172 -3.10 9.44 4.15
CA SER A 172 -3.90 8.79 3.10
C SER A 172 -4.43 9.76 2.05
N GLY A 173 -4.72 11.00 2.47
CA GLY A 173 -5.24 12.03 1.59
C GLY A 173 -4.97 13.44 2.09
N ARG A 174 -5.73 14.40 1.55
CA ARG A 174 -5.57 15.83 1.87
C ARG A 174 -5.92 16.16 3.32
N VAL A 175 -6.94 15.50 3.86
CA VAL A 175 -7.51 15.69 5.21
C VAL A 175 -7.68 14.35 5.93
N GLU A 176 -6.91 13.35 5.52
CA GLU A 176 -7.03 11.98 6.03
C GLU A 176 -5.65 11.42 6.37
N SER A 177 -5.45 11.20 7.66
CA SER A 177 -4.31 10.50 8.23
C SER A 177 -4.82 9.36 9.11
N TYR A 178 -4.08 8.26 9.15
CA TYR A 178 -4.40 7.08 9.94
C TYR A 178 -3.41 6.91 11.07
N ALA A 179 -3.89 6.44 12.21
CA ALA A 179 -3.07 6.08 13.35
C ALA A 179 -3.48 4.74 13.96
N LEU A 180 -2.48 3.98 14.41
CA LEU A 180 -2.62 2.73 15.14
C LEU A 180 -3.06 3.02 16.58
N PRO A 181 -4.16 2.45 17.09
CA PRO A 181 -4.55 2.61 18.48
C PRO A 181 -3.47 2.14 19.46
N ALA A 182 -3.21 2.93 20.50
CA ALA A 182 -2.15 2.67 21.47
C ALA A 182 -2.32 1.32 22.19
N ASP A 183 -3.55 0.90 22.48
CA ASP A 183 -3.85 -0.38 23.12
C ASP A 183 -3.46 -1.59 22.25
N ILE A 184 -3.55 -1.49 20.92
CA ILE A 184 -3.05 -2.54 20.02
C ILE A 184 -1.53 -2.57 20.04
N ALA A 185 -0.89 -1.40 19.94
CA ALA A 185 0.57 -1.31 19.96
C ALA A 185 1.14 -1.91 21.25
N LEU A 186 0.53 -1.58 22.41
CA LEU A 186 0.94 -2.12 23.71
C LEU A 186 0.76 -3.64 23.81
N LYS A 187 -0.35 -4.18 23.33
CA LYS A 187 -0.57 -5.64 23.28
C LYS A 187 0.48 -6.33 22.42
N LEU A 188 0.74 -5.82 21.23
CA LEU A 188 1.74 -6.37 20.32
C LEU A 188 3.15 -6.32 20.92
N ILE A 189 3.52 -5.22 21.58
CA ILE A 189 4.80 -5.10 22.26
C ILE A 189 4.92 -6.11 23.41
N ALA A 190 3.85 -6.33 24.18
CA ALA A 190 3.85 -7.34 25.24
C ALA A 190 4.02 -8.76 24.67
N GLU A 191 3.29 -9.08 23.60
CA GLU A 191 3.43 -10.35 22.88
C GLU A 191 4.87 -10.55 22.36
N LEU A 192 5.44 -9.55 21.68
CA LEU A 192 6.82 -9.55 21.18
C LEU A 192 7.87 -9.71 22.28
N LYS A 193 7.63 -9.15 23.47
CA LYS A 193 8.52 -9.33 24.63
C LYS A 193 8.41 -10.72 25.24
N SER A 194 7.23 -11.34 25.14
CA SER A 194 6.94 -12.66 25.72
C SER A 194 7.25 -13.83 24.79
N SER A 195 7.35 -13.59 23.49
CA SER A 195 7.56 -14.63 22.47
C SER A 195 8.74 -14.26 21.57
N SER A 196 9.65 -15.20 21.32
CA SER A 196 10.74 -15.00 20.35
C SER A 196 10.13 -14.65 18.98
N VAL A 197 10.65 -13.57 18.39
CA VAL A 197 10.18 -12.89 17.15
C VAL A 197 9.95 -13.85 15.95
N GLU A 198 10.53 -15.06 15.98
CA GLU A 198 10.42 -16.11 14.95
C GLU A 198 8.98 -16.55 14.62
N LYS A 199 8.03 -16.47 15.56
CA LYS A 199 6.64 -16.91 15.28
C LYS A 199 5.83 -15.93 14.41
N LEU A 200 6.25 -14.66 14.30
CA LEU A 200 5.49 -13.63 13.57
C LEU A 200 5.88 -13.53 12.09
N THR A 201 7.12 -13.83 11.73
CA THR A 201 7.60 -13.78 10.34
C THR A 201 6.97 -14.87 9.46
N ALA A 202 6.52 -15.98 10.04
CA ALA A 202 5.82 -17.05 9.33
C ALA A 202 4.47 -16.63 8.72
N THR A 203 3.89 -15.49 9.14
CA THR A 203 2.59 -15.01 8.67
C THR A 203 2.69 -13.81 7.70
N SER A 204 3.90 -13.28 7.50
CA SER A 204 4.16 -12.12 6.64
C SER A 204 5.14 -12.50 5.54
N SER A 205 4.64 -13.07 4.44
CA SER A 205 5.37 -13.23 3.18
C SER A 205 5.60 -11.88 2.46
N ALA A 206 5.78 -10.79 3.20
CA ALA A 206 6.18 -9.51 2.65
C ALA A 206 7.70 -9.41 2.78
N THR A 207 8.39 -9.62 1.66
CA THR A 207 9.83 -9.37 1.51
C THR A 207 10.14 -7.98 2.08
N PRO A 208 11.09 -7.83 3.02
CA PRO A 208 11.48 -6.52 3.51
C PRO A 208 11.98 -5.68 2.33
N LEU A 209 11.50 -4.45 2.23
CA LEU A 209 11.99 -3.47 1.26
C LEU A 209 13.51 -3.32 1.46
N PRO A 210 14.33 -3.37 0.39
CA PRO A 210 15.75 -3.10 0.52
C PRO A 210 15.90 -1.68 1.04
N VAL A 211 16.53 -1.54 2.20
CA VAL A 211 17.02 -0.25 2.69
C VAL A 211 18.03 0.22 1.66
N ALA A 212 17.73 1.33 0.99
CA ALA A 212 18.71 1.97 0.11
C ALA A 212 19.90 2.38 0.99
N ALA A 213 21.03 1.72 0.79
CA ALA A 213 22.31 2.19 1.30
C ALA A 213 22.68 3.44 0.51
N GLU A 214 22.97 4.53 1.22
CA GLU A 214 23.75 5.66 0.70
C GLU A 214 25.15 5.22 0.27
#